data_AF-A0A820S124-F1
#
_entry.id   AF-A0A820S124-F1
#
_cell.length_a   1.000
_cell.length_b   1.000
_cell.length_c   1.000
_cell.angle_alpha   90.00
_cell.angle_beta   90.00
_cell.angle_gamma   90.00
#
_symmetry.space_group_name_H-M   'P 1'
#
loop_
_entity.id
_entity.type
_entity.pdbx_description
1 polymer ?
#
loop_
_entity_poly.entity_id
_entity_poly.type
_entity_poly.pdbx_seq_one_letter_code
_entity_poly.pdbx_strand_id
1 'polypeptide(L)'
;MINDDTIVISRDALSALMINNDAYSPRTIVLQRGKKGFGFVLRGSRVAGKLFQPSPSFPALQFLDSIEKGSNADKAGLKQNDYVLE
;
A
#
# COMPACT_ATOMS: atom_id res chain seq x y z
N MET A 1 1.40 -14.25 -20.66
CA MET A 1 2.60 -13.65 -20.03
C MET A 1 2.11 -12.59 -19.06
N ILE A 2 2.01 -12.95 -17.78
CA ILE A 2 1.72 -12.01 -16.69
C ILE A 2 3.10 -11.60 -16.18
N ASN A 3 3.42 -10.31 -16.21
CA ASN A 3 4.73 -9.79 -15.90
C ASN A 3 4.82 -9.52 -14.39
N ASP A 4 5.90 -9.97 -13.75
CA ASP A 4 6.15 -9.96 -12.29
C ASP A 4 6.37 -8.55 -11.67
N ASP A 5 5.97 -7.47 -12.35
CA ASP A 5 6.28 -6.08 -11.98
C ASP A 5 5.07 -5.26 -11.49
N THR A 6 3.92 -5.89 -11.22
CA THR A 6 2.69 -5.18 -10.82
C THR A 6 2.39 -5.43 -9.34
N ILE A 7 2.35 -4.36 -8.55
CA ILE A 7 1.85 -4.37 -7.16
C ILE A 7 0.51 -3.65 -7.17
N VAL A 8 -0.49 -4.15 -6.43
CA VAL A 8 -1.84 -3.57 -6.39
C VAL A 8 -2.13 -3.03 -4.98
N ILE A 9 -2.29 -1.71 -4.83
CA ILE A 9 -2.46 -1.04 -3.51
C ILE A 9 -3.75 -0.25 -3.42
N SER A 10 -4.39 -0.25 -2.23
CA SER A 10 -5.83 -0.07 -2.01
C SER A 10 -6.37 1.13 -1.13
N ARG A 11 -7.37 1.98 -1.58
CA ARG A 11 -8.30 3.05 -1.02
C ARG A 11 -9.70 3.27 -1.71
N ASP A 12 -10.80 3.00 -1.00
CA ASP A 12 -12.22 3.38 -1.20
C ASP A 12 -12.53 4.81 -0.66
N ALA A 13 -13.27 5.65 -1.38
CA ALA A 13 -13.47 7.07 -1.03
C ALA A 13 -14.70 7.35 -0.13
N LEU A 14 -15.61 6.39 0.02
CA LEU A 14 -16.89 6.55 0.73
C LEU A 14 -16.76 6.52 2.27
N SER A 15 -15.65 6.01 2.80
CA SER A 15 -15.41 5.93 4.25
C SER A 15 -14.94 7.24 4.89
N ALA A 16 -14.43 8.19 4.10
CA ALA A 16 -13.86 9.45 4.61
C ALA A 16 -14.89 10.45 5.19
N LEU A 17 -16.20 10.19 5.02
CA LEU A 17 -17.28 11.09 5.41
C LEU A 17 -18.05 10.65 6.67
N MET A 18 -17.75 9.47 7.25
CA MET A 18 -18.44 8.95 8.43
C MET A 18 -17.55 9.03 9.66
N ILE A 19 -17.91 9.96 10.55
CA ILE A 19 -17.29 10.18 11.86
C ILE A 19 -17.38 8.85 12.64
N ASN A 20 -16.22 8.27 12.99
CA ASN A 20 -16.04 7.06 13.80
C ASN A 20 -16.20 5.70 13.08
N ASN A 21 -15.40 5.40 12.05
CA ASN A 21 -14.98 4.03 11.67
C ASN A 21 -13.93 4.12 10.56
N ASP A 22 -12.63 4.21 10.89
CA ASP A 22 -11.55 4.35 9.90
C ASP A 22 -11.34 3.06 9.09
N ALA A 23 -12.33 2.70 8.28
CA ALA A 23 -12.19 1.74 7.20
C ALA A 23 -11.30 2.39 6.14
N TYR A 24 -9.98 2.22 6.30
CA TYR A 24 -9.08 2.24 5.16
C TYR A 24 -9.60 1.25 4.15
N SER A 25 -9.49 1.68 2.93
CA SER A 25 -10.46 1.38 1.93
C SER A 25 -9.64 0.77 0.76
N PRO A 26 -10.18 0.06 -0.24
CA PRO A 26 -9.35 -0.52 -1.32
C PRO A 26 -9.39 0.23 -2.70
N ARG A 27 -8.27 0.27 -3.46
CA ARG A 27 -7.75 1.03 -4.64
C ARG A 27 -6.76 0.10 -5.36
N THR A 28 -6.35 0.46 -6.56
CA THR A 28 -5.28 -0.27 -7.24
C THR A 28 -4.37 0.76 -7.85
N ILE A 29 -3.09 0.70 -7.52
CA ILE A 29 -2.08 1.60 -8.05
C ILE A 29 -1.13 0.80 -8.91
N VAL A 30 -1.08 1.09 -10.20
CA VAL A 30 -0.07 0.52 -11.09
C VAL A 30 1.10 1.49 -11.17
N LEU A 31 2.29 1.06 -10.73
CA LEU A 31 3.50 1.86 -10.81
C LEU A 31 4.41 1.35 -11.91
N GLN A 32 4.93 2.28 -12.71
CA GLN A 32 6.06 2.00 -13.58
C GLN A 32 7.37 2.26 -12.83
N ARG A 33 8.33 1.35 -12.95
CA ARG A 33 9.65 1.51 -12.34
C ARG A 33 10.42 2.62 -13.04
N GLY A 34 10.83 3.64 -12.28
CA GLY A 34 11.72 4.70 -12.78
C GLY A 34 13.19 4.30 -12.71
N LYS A 35 14.08 5.18 -13.20
CA LYS A 35 15.54 4.96 -13.17
C LYS A 35 16.10 4.71 -11.76
N LYS A 36 15.46 5.27 -10.73
CA LYS A 36 15.84 5.11 -9.31
C LYS A 36 14.96 4.12 -8.54
N GLY A 37 14.13 3.34 -9.24
CA GLY A 37 13.10 2.48 -8.62
C GLY A 37 11.72 3.13 -8.59
N PHE A 38 10.88 2.69 -7.65
CA PHE A 38 9.49 3.17 -7.51
C PHE A 38 9.35 4.43 -6.64
N GLY A 39 10.27 4.61 -5.69
CA GLY A 39 10.29 5.77 -4.78
C GLY A 39 9.51 5.57 -3.48
N PHE A 40 9.56 4.37 -2.89
CA PHE A 40 9.06 4.10 -1.55
C PHE A 40 9.97 3.11 -0.82
N VAL A 41 9.86 3.07 0.51
CA VAL A 41 10.48 2.04 1.35
C VAL A 41 9.39 1.10 1.86
N LEU A 42 9.52 -0.18 1.54
CA LEU A 42 8.64 -1.23 2.06
C LEU A 42 9.22 -1.79 3.37
N ARG A 43 8.43 -1.77 4.44
CA ARG A 43 8.74 -2.47 5.69
C ARG A 43 7.67 -3.50 5.99
N GLY A 44 8.04 -4.50 6.77
CA GLY A 44 7.13 -5.53 7.21
C GLY A 44 7.83 -6.81 7.61
N SER A 45 7.04 -7.76 8.11
CA SER A 45 7.52 -9.11 8.36
C SER A 45 7.61 -9.89 7.05
N ARG A 46 8.74 -10.60 6.85
CA ARG A 46 8.88 -11.61 5.79
C ARG A 46 8.21 -12.93 6.14
N VAL A 47 7.87 -13.12 7.42
CA VAL A 47 7.26 -14.34 7.93
C VAL A 47 5.77 -14.07 8.04
N ALA A 48 5.02 -14.51 7.03
CA ALA A 48 3.60 -14.80 7.20
C ALA A 48 3.52 -16.03 8.11
N GLY A 49 3.74 -15.84 9.42
CA GLY A 49 3.48 -16.89 10.38
C GLY A 49 2.01 -17.29 10.23
N LYS A 50 1.70 -18.59 10.34
CA LYS A 50 0.34 -19.16 10.22
C LYS A 50 -0.72 -18.52 11.15
N LEU A 51 -0.37 -17.50 11.94
CA LEU A 51 -1.18 -16.84 12.95
C LEU A 51 -1.58 -15.39 12.59
N PHE A 52 -1.19 -14.87 11.42
CA PHE A 52 -1.62 -13.52 11.04
C PHE A 52 -3.12 -13.49 10.73
N GLN A 53 -3.87 -12.67 11.46
CA GLN A 53 -5.28 -12.40 11.23
C GLN A 53 -5.44 -10.91 10.90
N PRO A 54 -5.74 -10.56 9.63
CA PRO A 54 -6.00 -9.18 9.25
C PRO A 54 -7.12 -8.55 10.07
N SER A 55 -6.95 -7.29 10.46
CA SER A 55 -7.99 -6.48 11.08
C SER A 55 -8.10 -5.13 10.35
N PRO A 56 -9.20 -4.37 10.54
CA PRO A 56 -9.31 -3.02 9.96
C PRO A 56 -8.17 -2.07 10.36
N SER A 57 -7.62 -2.23 11.58
CA SER A 57 -6.49 -1.43 12.07
C SER A 57 -5.13 -1.97 11.65
N PHE A 58 -5.04 -3.25 11.27
CA PHE A 58 -3.81 -3.91 10.86
C PHE A 58 -4.09 -4.92 9.73
N PRO A 59 -4.32 -4.43 8.49
CA PRO A 59 -4.86 -5.24 7.41
C PRO A 59 -3.80 -6.11 6.71
N ALA A 60 -2.51 -5.77 6.79
CA ALA A 60 -1.42 -6.57 6.21
C ALA A 60 -0.12 -6.45 7.01
N LEU A 61 0.82 -7.35 6.73
CA LEU A 61 2.15 -7.36 7.38
C LEU A 61 3.12 -6.36 6.78
N GLN A 62 2.85 -5.88 5.57
CA GLN A 62 3.72 -5.00 4.81
C GLN A 62 3.07 -3.64 4.63
N PHE A 63 3.86 -2.59 4.81
CA PHE A 63 3.42 -1.21 4.69
C PHE A 63 4.54 -0.30 4.17
N LEU A 64 4.15 0.88 3.69
CA LEU A 64 5.07 1.87 3.15
C LEU A 64 5.61 2.76 4.29
N ASP A 65 6.86 2.57 4.66
CA ASP A 65 7.53 3.33 5.73
C ASP A 65 7.83 4.77 5.32
N SER A 66 8.12 4.99 4.03
CA SER A 66 8.33 6.34 3.48
C SER A 66 8.07 6.37 1.97
N ILE A 67 7.71 7.56 1.47
CA ILE A 67 7.51 7.86 0.05
C ILE A 67 8.48 8.98 -0.34
N GLU A 68 9.26 8.78 -1.41
CA GLU A 68 10.15 9.79 -1.96
C GLU A 68 9.35 10.85 -2.72
N LYS A 69 9.48 12.12 -2.34
CA LYS A 69 8.77 13.23 -2.99
C LYS A 69 9.14 13.36 -4.47
N GLY A 70 8.13 13.52 -5.32
CA GLY A 70 8.29 13.64 -6.78
C GLY A 70 8.56 12.33 -7.52
N SER A 71 8.65 11.20 -6.80
CA SER A 71 8.76 9.87 -7.39
C SER A 71 7.46 9.43 -8.08
N ASN A 72 7.52 8.28 -8.76
CA ASN A 72 6.32 7.70 -9.36
C ASN A 72 5.31 7.26 -8.29
N ALA A 73 5.78 6.78 -7.13
CA ALA A 73 4.93 6.46 -5.99
C ALA A 73 4.18 7.68 -5.44
N ASP A 74 4.88 8.82 -5.25
CA ASP A 74 4.26 10.07 -4.78
C ASP A 74 3.22 10.59 -5.78
N LYS A 75 3.56 10.60 -7.07
CA LYS A 75 2.67 11.03 -8.16
C LYS A 75 1.44 10.14 -8.32
N ALA A 76 1.58 8.85 -8.03
CA ALA A 76 0.45 7.92 -8.01
C ALA A 76 -0.42 8.07 -6.75
N GLY A 77 0.01 8.87 -5.77
CA GLY A 77 -0.77 9.16 -4.57
C GLY A 77 -0.61 8.13 -3.45
N LEU A 78 0.46 7.32 -3.48
CA LEU A 78 0.85 6.51 -2.32
C LEU A 78 1.22 7.41 -1.15
N LYS A 79 0.95 6.92 0.06
CA LYS A 79 1.19 7.62 1.32
C LYS A 79 1.95 6.73 2.29
N GLN A 80 2.68 7.38 3.19
CA GLN A 80 3.29 6.70 4.33
C GLN A 80 2.20 6.00 5.15
N ASN A 81 2.50 4.80 5.63
CA ASN A 81 1.60 3.88 6.34
C ASN A 81 0.48 3.26 5.50
N ASP A 82 0.52 3.37 4.16
CA ASP A 82 -0.31 2.51 3.32
C ASP A 82 0.12 1.05 3.48
N TYR A 83 -0.84 0.13 3.62
CA TYR A 83 -0.60 -1.31 3.65
C TYR A 83 -0.63 -1.90 2.23
N VAL A 84 0.23 -2.89 1.97
CA VAL A 84 0.23 -3.66 0.72
C VAL A 84 -0.62 -4.91 0.91
N LEU A 85 -1.62 -5.08 0.06
CA LEU A 85 -2.58 -6.19 0.14
C LEU A 85 -2.28 -7.29 -0.87
N GLU A 86 -1.83 -6.93 -2.09
CA GLU A 86 -1.50 -7.85 -3.19
C GLU A 86 -0.35 -7.33 -4.09
#